data_AF-A0A509C138-F1
#
_entry.id   AF-A0A509C138-F1
#
_cell.length_a   1.000
_cell.length_b   1.000
_cell.length_c   1.000
_cell.angle_alpha   90.00
_cell.angle_beta   90.00
_cell.angle_gamma   90.00
#
_symmetry.space_group_name_H-M   'P 1'
#
loop_
_entity.id
_entity.type
_entity.pdbx_description
1 polymer ?
#
loop_
_entity_poly.entity_id
_entity_poly.type
_entity_poly.pdbx_seq_one_letter_code
_entity_poly.pdbx_strand_id
1 'polypeptide(L)'
;MTDDFAADGQLAKAITGFKPREPQRQMAVAVTQAIENAQPLVVEAGTGTGKTYAYLAPALRAGKKVIISTGSKALQDQLYSRDLPTVAKALAFTGKTALLKGRSNYLCLERLEQQALAGGDLPVQTLSDVILLRSWSNQTRDGDISTCVSVAEDSQAWPLVTSTNDNCLGSDCPLYKECFVVKARKKAMDADVVIVNHHLFLADMVVKESGFGELIPQAEVMIFDEAHQLPDIASQYFGQSLSSRQLLDLAKDITIAYRTELKDTQQLQKCADRLAQSAQDFRLQLGGARLPGKFA
;
A
#
# COMPACT_ATOMS: atom_id res chain seq x y z
N MET A 1 -0.04 34.98 7.69
CA MET A 1 0.29 33.55 7.64
C MET A 1 1.15 33.26 8.87
N THR A 2 0.70 32.37 9.76
CA THR A 2 1.44 32.05 10.99
C THR A 2 2.68 31.25 10.61
N ASP A 3 3.86 31.74 10.97
CA ASP A 3 5.10 31.01 10.72
C ASP A 3 5.30 29.95 11.80
N ASP A 4 4.70 28.78 11.58
CA ASP A 4 4.74 27.66 12.53
C ASP A 4 6.19 27.17 12.81
N PHE A 5 7.16 27.50 11.94
CA PHE A 5 8.56 27.08 12.00
C PHE A 5 9.52 28.14 12.56
N ALA A 6 9.04 29.35 12.85
CA ALA A 6 9.84 30.39 13.50
C ALA A 6 10.35 29.95 14.88
N ALA A 7 11.35 30.65 15.42
CA ALA A 7 11.89 30.39 16.77
C ALA A 7 10.85 30.52 17.88
N ASP A 8 9.83 31.35 17.67
CA ASP A 8 8.66 31.55 18.53
C ASP A 8 7.37 30.95 17.92
N GLY A 9 7.50 30.16 16.84
CA GLY A 9 6.40 29.49 16.15
C GLY A 9 5.74 28.39 17.01
N GLN A 10 4.57 27.91 16.56
CA GLN A 10 3.82 26.90 17.31
C GLN A 10 4.59 25.58 17.49
N LEU A 11 5.37 25.17 16.49
CA LEU A 11 6.17 23.94 16.58
C LEU A 11 7.28 24.08 17.63
N ALA A 12 7.95 25.24 17.69
CA ALA A 12 8.98 25.51 18.68
C ALA A 12 8.43 25.53 20.12
N LYS A 13 7.20 26.00 20.30
CA LYS A 13 6.51 26.04 21.60
C LYS A 13 6.02 24.66 22.05
N ALA A 14 5.50 23.86 21.13
CA ALA A 14 4.84 22.60 21.46
C ALA A 14 5.78 21.39 21.47
N ILE A 15 6.89 21.42 20.71
CA ILE A 15 7.78 20.28 20.52
C ILE A 15 9.10 20.54 21.25
N THR A 16 9.32 19.81 22.34
CA THR A 16 10.56 19.90 23.13
C THR A 16 11.78 19.56 22.27
N GLY A 17 12.77 20.46 22.25
CA GLY A 17 14.01 20.27 21.49
C GLY A 17 13.89 20.61 19.99
N PHE A 18 12.75 21.12 19.53
CA PHE A 18 12.61 21.63 18.17
C PHE A 18 13.56 22.81 17.95
N LYS A 19 14.33 22.74 16.86
CA LYS A 19 15.22 23.81 16.41
C LYS A 19 14.78 24.25 15.02
N PRO A 20 14.38 25.52 14.84
CA PRO A 20 14.11 26.09 13.52
C PRO A 20 15.26 25.85 12.55
N ARG A 21 14.92 25.53 11.31
CA ARG A 21 15.88 25.35 10.23
C ARG A 21 15.38 26.10 9.00
N GLU A 22 16.21 26.97 8.45
CA GLU A 22 15.84 27.78 7.30
C GLU A 22 15.38 26.94 6.08
N PRO A 23 16.03 25.81 5.72
CA PRO A 23 15.54 24.96 4.63
C PRO A 23 14.13 24.39 4.88
N GLN A 24 13.82 24.07 6.15
CA GLN A 24 12.51 23.55 6.54
C GLN A 24 11.43 24.62 6.38
N ARG A 25 11.74 25.85 6.79
CA ARG A 25 10.86 27.02 6.67
C ARG A 25 10.60 27.38 5.21
N GLN A 26 11.65 27.43 4.39
CA GLN A 26 11.54 27.68 2.95
C GLN A 26 10.65 26.65 2.26
N MET A 27 10.83 25.36 2.58
CA MET A 27 9.97 24.30 2.06
C MET A 27 8.51 24.48 2.52
N ALA A 28 8.27 24.80 3.80
CA ALA A 28 6.91 25.01 4.31
C ALA A 28 6.20 26.20 3.64
N VAL A 29 6.91 27.32 3.39
CA VAL A 29 6.37 28.46 2.65
C VAL A 29 6.04 28.07 1.21
N ALA A 30 6.95 27.36 0.53
CA ALA A 30 6.72 26.91 -0.84
C ALA A 30 5.51 25.96 -0.93
N VAL A 31 5.37 25.01 0.00
CA VAL A 31 4.23 24.10 0.06
C VAL A 31 2.93 24.86 0.35
N THR A 32 2.93 25.84 1.26
CA THR A 32 1.75 26.68 1.53
C THR A 32 1.29 27.41 0.27
N GLN A 33 2.22 28.08 -0.41
CA GLN A 33 1.93 28.79 -1.66
C GLN A 33 1.44 27.84 -2.76
N ALA A 34 1.95 26.62 -2.83
CA ALA A 34 1.49 25.62 -3.79
C ALA A 34 0.04 25.17 -3.52
N ILE A 35 -0.31 24.95 -2.25
CA ILE A 35 -1.66 24.57 -1.81
C ILE A 35 -2.67 25.70 -2.05
N GLU A 36 -2.29 26.96 -1.77
CA GLU A 36 -3.16 28.12 -1.95
C GLU A 36 -3.45 28.39 -3.43
N ASN A 37 -2.44 28.29 -4.30
CA ASN A 37 -2.60 28.52 -5.75
C ASN A 37 -3.01 27.26 -6.54
N ALA A 38 -3.18 26.12 -5.88
CA ALA A 38 -3.48 24.83 -6.51
C ALA A 38 -2.52 24.49 -7.66
N GLN A 39 -1.21 24.66 -7.43
CA GLN A 39 -0.16 24.42 -8.44
C GLN A 39 0.76 23.25 -8.04
N PRO A 40 1.30 22.50 -9.02
CA PRO A 40 2.32 21.49 -8.74
C PRO A 40 3.60 22.10 -8.16
N LEU A 41 4.21 21.41 -7.21
CA LEU A 41 5.49 21.77 -6.63
C LEU A 41 6.37 20.52 -6.51
N VAL A 42 7.61 20.61 -6.97
CA VAL A 42 8.64 19.59 -6.76
C VAL A 42 9.70 20.19 -5.85
N VAL A 43 9.98 19.52 -4.74
CA VAL A 43 11.00 19.94 -3.78
C VAL A 43 12.03 18.84 -3.62
N GLU A 44 13.28 19.16 -3.91
CA GLU A 44 14.41 18.35 -3.48
C GLU A 44 14.91 18.88 -2.14
N ALA A 45 14.91 18.04 -1.12
CA ALA A 45 15.44 18.39 0.18
C ALA A 45 16.30 17.25 0.72
N GLY A 46 17.45 17.57 1.32
CA GLY A 46 18.38 16.59 1.88
C GLY A 46 17.77 15.78 3.02
N THR A 47 18.38 14.64 3.37
CA THR A 47 17.99 13.87 4.56
C THR A 47 18.16 14.70 5.83
N GLY A 48 17.32 14.46 6.84
CA GLY A 48 17.41 15.17 8.11
C GLY A 48 17.03 16.66 8.07
N THR A 49 16.60 17.22 6.95
CA THR A 49 16.15 18.64 6.83
C THR A 49 14.80 18.92 7.49
N GLY A 50 14.05 17.88 7.90
CA GLY A 50 12.73 18.03 8.52
C GLY A 50 11.59 18.14 7.51
N LYS A 51 11.76 17.58 6.30
CA LYS A 51 10.79 17.52 5.20
C LYS A 51 9.38 17.17 5.64
N THR A 52 9.27 16.12 6.48
CA THR A 52 8.00 15.60 6.97
C THR A 52 7.16 16.68 7.63
N TYR A 53 7.75 17.49 8.52
CA TYR A 53 7.00 18.54 9.20
C TYR A 53 6.71 19.69 8.23
N ALA A 54 7.66 20.02 7.35
CA ALA A 54 7.53 21.10 6.37
C ALA A 54 6.34 20.92 5.42
N TYR A 55 5.97 19.68 5.06
CA TYR A 55 4.74 19.43 4.30
C TYR A 55 3.51 19.18 5.19
N LEU A 56 3.68 18.58 6.39
CA LEU A 56 2.54 18.28 7.28
C LEU A 56 1.88 19.53 7.83
N ALA A 57 2.67 20.51 8.28
CA ALA A 57 2.12 21.73 8.87
C ALA A 57 1.20 22.51 7.91
N PRO A 58 1.64 22.85 6.68
CA PRO A 58 0.76 23.53 5.73
C PRO A 58 -0.41 22.64 5.29
N ALA A 59 -0.21 21.32 5.15
CA ALA A 59 -1.30 20.39 4.84
C ALA A 59 -2.42 20.42 5.90
N LEU A 60 -2.07 20.40 7.18
CA LEU A 60 -3.02 20.43 8.29
C LEU A 60 -3.68 21.81 8.45
N ARG A 61 -2.99 22.89 8.08
CA ARG A 61 -3.52 24.26 8.08
C ARG A 61 -4.44 24.57 6.91
N ALA A 62 -4.35 23.80 5.83
CA ALA A 62 -5.06 24.09 4.58
C ALA A 62 -6.59 24.08 4.73
N GLY A 63 -7.13 23.35 5.71
CA GLY A 63 -8.58 23.15 5.83
C GLY A 63 -9.20 22.40 4.65
N LYS A 64 -8.37 21.65 3.91
CA LYS A 64 -8.71 20.89 2.70
C LYS A 64 -8.59 19.39 2.97
N LYS A 65 -9.21 18.57 2.10
CA LYS A 65 -8.92 17.13 2.11
C LYS A 65 -7.54 16.85 1.53
N VAL A 66 -6.69 16.16 2.31
CA VAL A 66 -5.29 15.87 1.97
C VAL A 66 -5.05 14.37 1.88
N ILE A 67 -4.36 13.94 0.83
CA ILE A 67 -3.72 12.62 0.76
C ILE A 67 -2.21 12.79 0.85
N ILE A 68 -1.58 11.98 1.70
CA ILE A 68 -0.12 11.87 1.79
C ILE A 68 0.25 10.44 1.41
N SER A 69 1.01 10.30 0.34
CA SER A 69 1.48 9.01 -0.17
C SER A 69 2.97 8.86 0.13
N THR A 70 3.37 7.74 0.74
CA THR A 70 4.77 7.46 1.08
C THR A 70 5.37 6.32 0.25
N GLY A 71 6.69 6.32 0.09
CA GLY A 71 7.41 5.29 -0.65
C GLY A 71 7.37 3.88 -0.04
N SER A 72 7.36 3.75 1.29
CA SER A 72 7.38 2.44 1.96
C SER A 72 6.38 2.34 3.11
N LYS A 73 6.01 1.11 3.48
CA LYS A 73 5.13 0.82 4.62
C LYS A 73 5.74 1.28 5.96
N ALA A 74 7.05 1.12 6.13
CA ALA A 74 7.73 1.56 7.35
C ALA A 74 7.69 3.09 7.49
N LEU A 75 7.92 3.83 6.40
CA LEU A 75 7.75 5.29 6.37
C LEU A 75 6.30 5.69 6.61
N GLN A 76 5.35 4.94 6.05
CA GLN A 76 3.92 5.14 6.26
C GLN A 76 3.54 5.02 7.75
N ASP A 77 4.01 3.96 8.41
CA ASP A 77 3.75 3.69 9.82
C ASP A 77 4.43 4.72 10.72
N GLN A 78 5.67 5.11 10.42
CA GLN A 78 6.36 6.17 11.13
C GLN A 78 5.61 7.51 11.01
N LEU A 79 5.18 7.85 9.80
CA LEU A 79 4.45 9.08 9.53
C LEU A 79 3.14 9.12 10.34
N TYR A 80 2.35 8.05 10.32
CA TYR A 80 1.04 8.03 10.97
C TYR A 80 1.12 7.85 12.49
N SER A 81 2.05 7.06 13.01
CA SER A 81 2.14 6.76 14.45
C SER A 81 2.89 7.82 15.27
N ARG A 82 3.83 8.54 14.65
CA ARG A 82 4.72 9.47 15.35
C ARG A 82 4.66 10.89 14.80
N ASP A 83 4.98 11.06 13.53
CA ASP A 83 5.25 12.39 12.97
C ASP A 83 3.95 13.21 12.82
N LEU A 84 2.89 12.63 12.24
CA LEU A 84 1.57 13.25 12.11
C LEU A 84 0.93 13.60 13.46
N PRO A 85 0.83 12.69 14.45
CA PRO A 85 0.28 13.03 15.77
C PRO A 85 1.03 14.16 16.47
N THR A 86 2.36 14.21 16.32
CA THR A 86 3.19 15.26 16.90
C THR A 86 2.86 16.63 16.31
N VAL A 87 2.82 16.74 14.98
CA VAL A 87 2.50 18.00 14.29
C VAL A 87 1.03 18.38 14.50
N ALA A 88 0.10 17.42 14.42
CA ALA A 88 -1.32 17.67 14.65
C ALA A 88 -1.59 18.22 16.06
N LYS A 89 -0.95 17.65 17.08
CA LYS A 89 -1.04 18.16 18.46
C LYS A 89 -0.45 19.57 18.58
N ALA A 90 0.72 19.81 17.98
CA ALA A 90 1.38 21.11 18.02
C ALA A 90 0.56 22.22 17.35
N LEU A 91 -0.17 21.90 16.29
CA LEU A 91 -1.02 22.85 15.56
C LEU A 91 -2.46 22.92 16.06
N ALA A 92 -2.80 22.16 17.11
CA ALA A 92 -4.17 21.99 17.61
C ALA A 92 -5.15 21.59 16.49
N PHE A 93 -4.71 20.72 15.58
CA PHE A 93 -5.52 20.21 14.48
C PHE A 93 -6.67 19.34 15.01
N THR A 94 -7.90 19.65 14.59
CA THR A 94 -9.13 18.98 15.03
C THR A 94 -9.75 18.07 13.98
N GLY A 95 -9.19 18.04 12.77
CA GLY A 95 -9.68 17.17 11.69
C GLY A 95 -9.39 15.69 11.93
N LYS A 96 -10.06 14.85 11.16
CA LYS A 96 -9.93 13.39 11.22
C LYS A 96 -8.75 12.92 10.39
N THR A 97 -7.96 12.02 10.95
CA THR A 97 -6.84 11.38 10.24
C THR A 97 -7.09 9.87 10.09
N ALA A 98 -6.62 9.30 8.99
CA ALA A 98 -6.72 7.87 8.72
C ALA A 98 -5.45 7.32 8.06
N LEU A 99 -5.13 6.08 8.42
CA LEU A 99 -4.12 5.26 7.75
C LEU A 99 -4.86 4.22 6.91
N LEU A 100 -4.51 4.13 5.64
CA LEU A 100 -5.08 3.12 4.74
C LEU A 100 -3.94 2.32 4.08
N LYS A 101 -3.98 1.00 4.29
CA LYS A 101 -3.04 0.05 3.72
C LYS A 101 -3.73 -0.87 2.72
N GLY A 102 -2.95 -1.65 1.98
CA GLY A 102 -3.49 -2.76 1.18
C GLY A 102 -4.09 -3.85 2.07
N ARG A 103 -5.09 -4.58 1.58
CA ARG A 103 -5.81 -5.63 2.31
C ARG A 103 -4.93 -6.72 2.95
N SER A 104 -3.78 -7.02 2.37
CA SER A 104 -2.81 -8.00 2.90
C SER A 104 -2.09 -7.52 4.17
N ASN A 105 -2.32 -6.28 4.58
CA ASN A 105 -1.81 -5.72 5.83
C ASN A 105 -2.89 -5.73 6.94
N TYR A 106 -4.05 -6.33 6.69
CA TYR A 106 -5.11 -6.48 7.66
C TYR A 106 -5.43 -7.95 7.87
N LEU A 107 -5.67 -8.32 9.12
CA LEU A 107 -6.19 -9.62 9.49
C LEU A 107 -7.56 -9.84 8.82
N CYS A 108 -7.75 -11.01 8.22
CA CYS A 108 -9.03 -11.47 7.72
C CYS A 108 -9.64 -12.43 8.75
N LEU A 109 -10.67 -11.97 9.45
CA LEU A 109 -11.36 -12.77 10.48
C LEU A 109 -11.94 -14.07 9.90
N GLU A 110 -12.47 -14.01 8.68
CA GLU A 110 -13.09 -15.17 8.02
C GLU A 110 -12.04 -16.24 7.73
N ARG A 111 -10.89 -15.85 7.16
CA ARG A 111 -9.80 -16.78 6.89
C ARG A 111 -9.17 -17.33 8.17
N LEU A 112 -9.07 -16.51 9.21
CA LEU A 112 -8.64 -16.96 10.54
C LEU A 112 -9.58 -18.04 11.11
N GLU A 113 -10.89 -17.87 10.96
CA GLU A 113 -11.88 -18.89 11.36
C GLU A 113 -11.77 -20.17 10.52
N GLN A 114 -11.57 -20.04 9.21
CA GLN A 114 -11.32 -21.19 8.33
C GLN A 114 -10.12 -22.01 8.80
N GLN A 115 -9.01 -21.36 9.19
CA GLN A 115 -7.84 -22.09 9.71
C GLN A 115 -8.13 -22.83 11.03
N ALA A 116 -9.05 -22.32 11.85
CA ALA A 116 -9.45 -22.99 13.08
C ALA A 116 -10.36 -24.22 12.82
N LEU A 117 -11.13 -24.21 11.73
CA LEU A 117 -12.04 -25.28 11.34
C LEU A 117 -11.37 -26.37 10.48
N ALA A 118 -10.37 -25.99 9.68
CA ALA A 118 -9.75 -26.85 8.67
C ALA A 118 -8.94 -28.03 9.25
N GLY A 119 -8.65 -28.05 10.55
CA GLY A 119 -8.19 -29.25 11.26
C GLY A 119 -7.03 -30.01 10.59
N GLY A 120 -5.81 -29.46 10.67
CA GLY A 120 -4.57 -30.24 10.65
C GLY A 120 -4.00 -30.65 9.28
N ASP A 121 -3.13 -29.79 8.73
CA ASP A 121 -1.98 -30.17 7.88
C ASP A 121 -0.87 -29.10 7.88
N LEU A 122 -0.95 -28.14 8.81
CA LEU A 122 0.01 -27.06 8.91
C LEU A 122 1.21 -27.48 9.77
N PRO A 123 2.42 -26.99 9.46
CA PRO A 123 3.58 -27.17 10.33
C PRO A 123 3.27 -26.69 11.76
N VAL A 124 3.85 -27.37 12.76
CA VAL A 124 3.60 -27.08 14.20
C VAL A 124 3.80 -25.60 14.54
N GLN A 125 4.84 -24.97 13.97
CA GLN A 125 5.09 -23.54 14.17
C GLN A 125 3.96 -22.66 13.61
N THR A 126 3.50 -22.93 12.40
CA THR A 126 2.40 -22.20 11.77
C THR A 126 1.09 -22.36 12.56
N LEU A 127 0.81 -23.55 13.10
CA LEU A 127 -0.33 -23.77 13.98
C LEU A 127 -0.24 -22.93 15.26
N SER A 128 0.94 -22.90 15.89
CA SER A 128 1.19 -22.06 17.07
C SER A 128 0.93 -20.58 16.77
N ASP A 129 1.45 -20.08 15.66
CA ASP A 129 1.23 -18.70 15.24
C ASP A 129 -0.24 -18.39 14.99
N VAL A 130 -0.98 -19.27 14.31
CA VAL A 130 -2.44 -19.10 14.09
C VAL A 130 -3.21 -19.01 15.42
N ILE A 131 -2.83 -19.80 16.43
CA ILE A 131 -3.42 -19.73 17.78
C ILE A 131 -3.14 -18.36 18.43
N LEU A 132 -1.90 -17.87 18.32
CA LEU A 132 -1.53 -16.54 18.82
C LEU A 132 -2.32 -15.44 18.11
N LEU A 133 -2.48 -15.53 16.78
CA LEU A 133 -3.26 -14.58 15.98
C LEU A 133 -4.75 -14.59 16.35
N ARG A 134 -5.29 -15.74 16.74
CA ARG A 134 -6.66 -15.85 17.28
C ARG A 134 -6.81 -15.18 18.64
N SER A 135 -5.79 -15.25 19.50
CA SER A 135 -5.80 -14.48 20.75
C SER A 135 -5.72 -12.98 20.47
N TRP A 136 -4.83 -12.58 19.56
CA TRP A 136 -4.62 -11.19 19.17
C TRP A 136 -5.83 -10.56 18.45
N SER A 137 -6.61 -11.35 17.68
CA SER A 137 -7.80 -10.85 16.98
C SER A 137 -8.87 -10.28 17.91
N ASN A 138 -8.91 -10.73 19.17
CA ASN A 138 -9.81 -10.22 20.20
C ASN A 138 -9.30 -8.92 20.86
N GLN A 139 -8.03 -8.59 20.68
CA GLN A 139 -7.35 -7.45 21.31
C GLN A 139 -7.13 -6.29 20.33
N THR A 140 -6.91 -6.62 19.05
CA THR A 140 -6.66 -5.64 18.00
C THR A 140 -7.89 -4.78 17.71
N ARG A 141 -7.68 -3.49 17.46
CA ARG A 141 -8.75 -2.52 17.18
C ARG A 141 -9.00 -2.35 15.69
N ASP A 142 -7.93 -2.34 14.90
CA ASP A 142 -7.93 -2.06 13.47
C ASP A 142 -7.43 -3.24 12.63
N GLY A 143 -6.98 -4.32 13.26
CA GLY A 143 -6.53 -5.53 12.59
C GLY A 143 -5.25 -5.33 11.78
N ASP A 144 -4.52 -4.24 11.99
CA ASP A 144 -3.26 -3.96 11.30
C ASP A 144 -2.17 -4.91 11.77
N ILE A 145 -1.68 -5.75 10.86
CA ILE A 145 -0.72 -6.81 11.20
C ILE A 145 0.61 -6.26 11.69
N SER A 146 1.00 -5.03 11.33
CA SER A 146 2.26 -4.44 11.82
C SER A 146 2.22 -4.08 13.31
N THR A 147 1.04 -4.12 13.93
CA THR A 147 0.87 -3.93 15.38
C THR A 147 0.90 -5.24 16.17
N CYS A 148 0.95 -6.39 15.48
CA CYS A 148 1.02 -7.71 16.11
C CYS A 148 2.46 -8.07 16.49
N VAL A 149 2.79 -7.94 17.77
CA VAL A 149 4.13 -8.28 18.30
C VAL A 149 4.28 -9.78 18.63
N SER A 150 3.16 -10.50 18.75
CA SER A 150 3.17 -11.92 19.17
C SER A 150 3.60 -12.91 18.09
N VAL A 151 3.66 -12.50 16.83
CA VAL A 151 4.02 -13.35 15.68
C VAL A 151 5.04 -12.61 14.82
N ALA A 152 6.08 -13.32 14.38
CA ALA A 152 7.12 -12.74 13.53
C ALA A 152 6.55 -12.28 12.19
N GLU A 153 7.06 -11.16 11.64
CA GLU A 153 6.57 -10.57 10.39
C GLU A 153 6.73 -11.50 9.18
N ASP A 154 7.70 -12.41 9.20
CA ASP A 154 8.00 -13.39 8.15
C ASP A 154 7.29 -14.75 8.35
N SER A 155 6.41 -14.86 9.35
CA SER A 155 5.66 -16.09 9.61
C SER A 155 4.82 -16.52 8.40
N GLN A 156 4.84 -17.83 8.14
CA GLN A 156 4.01 -18.47 7.12
C GLN A 156 2.51 -18.46 7.47
N ALA A 157 2.13 -18.04 8.69
CA ALA A 157 0.74 -17.89 9.07
C ALA A 157 0.06 -16.68 8.39
N TRP A 158 0.81 -15.61 8.09
CA TRP A 158 0.22 -14.37 7.56
C TRP A 158 -0.55 -14.55 6.24
N PRO A 159 -0.03 -15.26 5.22
CA PRO A 159 -0.79 -15.51 3.99
C PRO A 159 -2.06 -16.36 4.21
N LEU A 160 -2.09 -17.16 5.29
CA LEU A 160 -3.26 -17.99 5.63
C LEU A 160 -4.37 -17.15 6.26
N VAL A 161 -4.04 -16.12 7.03
CA VAL A 161 -5.01 -15.31 7.79
C VAL A 161 -5.23 -13.91 7.24
N THR A 162 -4.56 -13.51 6.16
CA THR A 162 -4.80 -12.25 5.43
C THR A 162 -5.45 -12.54 4.07
N SER A 163 -5.97 -11.52 3.39
CA SER A 163 -6.65 -11.69 2.09
C SER A 163 -5.95 -10.97 0.94
N THR A 164 -6.17 -11.46 -0.27
CA THR A 164 -5.81 -10.85 -1.56
C THR A 164 -7.07 -10.41 -2.30
N ASN A 165 -6.92 -9.78 -3.47
CA ASN A 165 -8.07 -9.42 -4.31
C ASN A 165 -8.78 -10.69 -4.82
N ASP A 166 -8.02 -11.75 -5.08
CA ASP A 166 -8.51 -12.98 -5.73
C ASP A 166 -9.22 -13.93 -4.77
N ASN A 167 -8.90 -13.89 -3.47
CA ASN A 167 -9.44 -14.83 -2.49
C ASN A 167 -10.46 -14.23 -1.52
N CYS A 168 -10.80 -12.96 -1.68
CA CYS A 168 -11.72 -12.27 -0.79
C CYS A 168 -13.15 -12.34 -1.31
N LEU A 169 -14.08 -12.73 -0.43
CA LEU A 169 -15.50 -12.86 -0.74
C LEU A 169 -16.23 -11.50 -0.93
N GLY A 170 -15.55 -10.37 -0.73
CA GLY A 170 -16.15 -9.05 -0.91
C GLY A 170 -17.38 -8.84 -0.03
N SER A 171 -18.47 -8.34 -0.62
CA SER A 171 -19.76 -8.13 0.06
C SER A 171 -20.41 -9.40 0.56
N ASP A 172 -20.07 -10.56 -0.01
CA ASP A 172 -20.66 -11.86 0.35
C ASP A 172 -19.96 -12.50 1.56
N CYS A 173 -18.94 -11.82 2.11
CA CYS A 173 -18.23 -12.26 3.31
C CYS A 173 -19.16 -12.29 4.53
N PRO A 174 -19.28 -13.42 5.25
CA PRO A 174 -20.12 -13.52 6.46
C PRO A 174 -19.73 -12.52 7.56
N LEU A 175 -18.45 -12.17 7.63
CA LEU A 175 -17.87 -11.23 8.61
C LEU A 175 -17.61 -9.84 8.02
N TYR A 176 -18.37 -9.44 6.98
CA TYR A 176 -18.19 -8.14 6.31
C TYR A 176 -18.30 -6.95 7.27
N LYS A 177 -19.21 -7.01 8.24
CA LYS A 177 -19.43 -5.93 9.22
C LYS A 177 -18.25 -5.77 10.18
N GLU A 178 -17.64 -6.88 10.58
CA GLU A 178 -16.46 -6.87 11.45
C GLU A 178 -15.15 -6.62 10.69
N CYS A 179 -15.16 -6.74 9.36
CA CYS A 179 -13.99 -6.66 8.49
C CYS A 179 -13.16 -5.38 8.69
N PHE A 180 -11.90 -5.58 9.07
CA PHE A 180 -10.94 -4.50 9.29
C PHE A 180 -10.66 -3.66 8.03
N VAL A 181 -10.58 -4.28 6.86
CA VAL A 181 -10.36 -3.57 5.58
C VAL A 181 -11.53 -2.63 5.28
N VAL A 182 -12.77 -3.11 5.47
CA VAL A 182 -13.99 -2.31 5.23
C VAL A 182 -14.06 -1.13 6.19
N LYS A 183 -13.79 -1.38 7.49
CA LYS A 183 -13.73 -0.33 8.52
C LYS A 183 -12.63 0.70 8.22
N ALA A 184 -11.44 0.26 7.82
CA ALA A 184 -10.33 1.14 7.46
C ALA A 184 -10.67 2.03 6.25
N ARG A 185 -11.27 1.45 5.19
CA ARG A 185 -11.75 2.20 4.03
C ARG A 185 -12.80 3.23 4.40
N LYS A 186 -13.80 2.86 5.21
CA LYS A 186 -14.83 3.80 5.68
C LYS A 186 -14.20 4.95 6.47
N LYS A 187 -13.28 4.64 7.39
CA LYS A 187 -12.54 5.66 8.15
C LYS A 187 -11.73 6.59 7.25
N ALA A 188 -11.12 6.06 6.19
CA ALA A 188 -10.39 6.86 5.21
C ALA A 188 -11.31 7.78 4.41
N MET A 189 -12.48 7.31 3.97
CA MET A 189 -13.46 8.14 3.26
C MET A 189 -13.96 9.33 4.10
N ASP A 190 -14.12 9.10 5.41
CA ASP A 190 -14.58 10.09 6.40
C ASP A 190 -13.46 11.01 6.91
N ALA A 191 -12.20 10.81 6.50
CA ALA A 191 -11.05 11.56 7.02
C ALA A 191 -10.73 12.81 6.19
N ASP A 192 -10.15 13.80 6.87
CA ASP A 192 -9.63 15.03 6.26
C ASP A 192 -8.20 14.83 5.78
N VAL A 193 -7.42 13.99 6.47
CA VAL A 193 -6.05 13.62 6.06
C VAL A 193 -5.91 12.10 6.02
N VAL A 194 -5.58 11.57 4.84
CA VAL A 194 -5.37 10.13 4.63
C VAL A 194 -3.91 9.87 4.28
N ILE A 195 -3.28 8.96 5.03
CA ILE A 195 -1.95 8.46 4.74
C ILE A 195 -2.07 7.11 4.01
N VAL A 196 -1.48 7.04 2.82
CA VAL A 196 -1.39 5.85 1.97
C VAL A 196 0.07 5.59 1.56
N ASN A 197 0.35 4.45 0.95
CA ASN A 197 1.61 4.26 0.23
C ASN A 197 1.42 4.48 -1.28
N HIS A 198 2.53 4.65 -2.01
CA HIS A 198 2.51 4.84 -3.46
C HIS A 198 1.84 3.69 -4.20
N HIS A 199 2.07 2.45 -3.76
CA HIS A 199 1.46 1.27 -4.38
C HIS A 199 -0.07 1.30 -4.31
N LEU A 200 -0.65 1.60 -3.13
CA LEU A 200 -2.10 1.65 -2.96
C LEU A 200 -2.70 2.85 -3.71
N PHE A 201 -2.01 3.99 -3.69
CA PHE A 201 -2.44 5.19 -4.44
C PHE A 201 -2.55 4.90 -5.94
N LEU A 202 -1.52 4.30 -6.53
CA LEU A 202 -1.52 3.97 -7.96
C LEU A 202 -2.52 2.85 -8.30
N ALA A 203 -2.69 1.86 -7.40
CA ALA A 203 -3.72 0.84 -7.57
C ALA A 203 -5.14 1.42 -7.59
N ASP A 204 -5.44 2.38 -6.70
CA ASP A 204 -6.73 3.10 -6.68
C ASP A 204 -6.94 3.89 -7.98
N MET A 205 -5.89 4.51 -8.51
CA MET A 205 -5.97 5.26 -9.77
C MET A 205 -6.35 4.36 -10.96
N VAL A 206 -5.74 3.18 -11.07
CA VAL A 206 -6.09 2.18 -12.11
C VAL A 206 -7.53 1.68 -11.95
N VAL A 207 -7.97 1.42 -10.71
CA VAL A 207 -9.33 0.96 -10.44
C VAL A 207 -10.36 2.04 -10.79
N LYS A 208 -10.10 3.31 -10.47
CA LYS A 208 -10.96 4.45 -10.83
C LYS A 208 -11.15 4.59 -12.35
N GLU A 209 -10.09 4.42 -13.14
CA GLU A 209 -10.19 4.45 -14.61
C GLU A 209 -11.11 3.33 -15.16
N SER A 210 -11.17 2.18 -14.48
CA SER A 210 -12.05 1.07 -14.85
C SER A 210 -13.51 1.22 -14.40
N GLY A 211 -13.85 2.26 -13.62
CA GLY A 211 -15.21 2.54 -13.14
C GLY A 211 -15.67 1.69 -11.95
N PHE A 212 -14.80 0.87 -11.37
CA PHE A 212 -15.08 0.11 -10.15
C PHE A 212 -14.69 0.94 -8.91
N GLY A 213 -15.46 0.81 -7.82
CA GLY A 213 -15.56 1.80 -6.72
C GLY A 213 -14.26 2.37 -6.11
N GLU A 214 -14.40 3.56 -5.52
CA GLU A 214 -13.30 4.33 -4.92
C GLU A 214 -12.71 3.65 -3.67
N LEU A 215 -11.39 3.47 -3.62
CA LEU A 215 -10.68 2.97 -2.44
C LEU A 215 -10.17 4.11 -1.56
N ILE A 216 -9.83 5.24 -2.17
CA ILE A 216 -9.27 6.44 -1.52
C ILE A 216 -10.19 7.63 -1.82
N PRO A 217 -10.53 8.48 -0.83
CA PRO A 217 -11.37 9.66 -1.05
C PRO A 217 -10.78 10.61 -2.08
N GLN A 218 -11.63 11.43 -2.69
CA GLN A 218 -11.17 12.59 -3.44
C GLN A 218 -10.49 13.59 -2.49
N ALA A 219 -9.35 14.13 -2.93
CA ALA A 219 -8.55 15.09 -2.17
C ALA A 219 -8.20 16.29 -3.04
N GLU A 220 -8.11 17.45 -2.40
CA GLU A 220 -7.75 18.71 -3.04
C GLU A 220 -6.22 18.92 -3.02
N VAL A 221 -5.54 18.26 -2.09
CA VAL A 221 -4.08 18.31 -1.93
C VAL A 221 -3.54 16.89 -1.92
N MET A 222 -2.55 16.63 -2.76
CA MET A 222 -1.82 15.36 -2.81
C MET A 222 -0.34 15.63 -2.58
N ILE A 223 0.23 14.96 -1.58
CA ILE A 223 1.64 15.06 -1.22
C ILE A 223 2.28 13.69 -1.43
N PHE A 224 3.37 13.65 -2.19
CA PHE A 224 4.14 12.43 -2.43
C PHE A 224 5.51 12.54 -1.75
N ASP A 225 5.69 11.76 -0.69
CA ASP A 225 6.97 11.66 0.03
C ASP A 225 7.80 10.51 -0.54
N GLU A 226 9.11 10.73 -0.70
CA GLU A 226 9.99 9.86 -1.49
C GLU A 226 9.52 9.64 -2.95
N ALA A 227 9.00 10.72 -3.55
CA ALA A 227 8.42 10.73 -4.90
C ALA A 227 9.33 10.19 -6.02
N HIS A 228 10.65 10.07 -5.78
CA HIS A 228 11.59 9.44 -6.70
C HIS A 228 11.23 7.98 -7.02
N GLN A 229 10.46 7.30 -6.16
CA GLN A 229 10.02 5.92 -6.37
C GLN A 229 8.78 5.82 -7.27
N LEU A 230 8.04 6.92 -7.47
CA LEU A 230 6.78 6.90 -8.20
C LEU A 230 6.91 6.40 -9.66
N PRO A 231 7.90 6.83 -10.47
CA PRO A 231 7.99 6.39 -11.87
C PRO A 231 8.10 4.87 -12.01
N ASP A 232 8.92 4.23 -11.16
CA ASP A 232 9.12 2.79 -11.17
C ASP A 232 7.87 2.03 -10.72
N ILE A 233 7.18 2.53 -9.69
CA ILE A 233 5.95 1.92 -9.20
C ILE A 233 4.82 2.11 -10.22
N ALA A 234 4.68 3.30 -10.81
CA ALA A 234 3.69 3.58 -11.84
C ALA A 234 3.87 2.67 -13.05
N SER A 235 5.11 2.44 -13.48
CA SER A 235 5.42 1.52 -14.58
C SER A 235 4.96 0.09 -14.31
N GLN A 236 4.85 -0.35 -13.06
CA GLN A 236 4.34 -1.68 -12.70
C GLN A 236 2.81 -1.77 -12.75
N TYR A 237 2.09 -0.66 -12.50
CA TYR A 237 0.62 -0.63 -12.49
C TYR A 237 0.01 -0.27 -13.84
N PHE A 238 0.64 0.66 -14.57
CA PHE A 238 0.21 1.10 -15.90
C PHE A 238 0.90 0.34 -17.02
N GLY A 239 1.97 -0.39 -16.71
CA GLY A 239 2.64 -1.29 -17.65
C GLY A 239 1.98 -2.65 -17.70
N GLN A 240 2.06 -3.28 -18.87
CA GLN A 240 1.75 -4.70 -19.03
C GLN A 240 3.05 -5.50 -18.91
N SER A 241 3.06 -6.50 -18.03
CA SER A 241 4.16 -7.46 -17.97
C SER A 241 3.73 -8.79 -18.58
N LEU A 242 4.65 -9.39 -19.34
CA LEU A 242 4.51 -10.72 -19.89
C LEU A 242 5.75 -11.52 -19.50
N SER A 243 5.56 -12.61 -18.78
CA SER A 243 6.67 -13.45 -18.33
C SER A 243 6.77 -14.77 -19.06
N SER A 244 7.99 -15.32 -19.12
CA SER A 244 8.20 -16.67 -19.62
C SER A 244 7.37 -17.70 -18.85
N ARG A 245 7.11 -17.49 -17.55
CA ARG A 245 6.27 -18.39 -16.75
C ARG A 245 4.81 -18.34 -17.25
N GLN A 246 4.24 -17.16 -17.45
CA GLN A 246 2.88 -17.02 -17.98
C GLN A 246 2.75 -17.66 -19.36
N LEU A 247 3.74 -17.49 -20.25
CA LEU A 247 3.73 -18.13 -21.56
C LEU A 247 3.82 -19.66 -21.48
N LEU A 248 4.64 -20.19 -20.57
CA LEU A 248 4.76 -21.64 -20.35
C LEU A 248 3.51 -22.23 -19.72
N ASP A 249 2.88 -21.54 -18.78
CA ASP A 249 1.63 -21.98 -18.17
C ASP A 249 0.49 -21.95 -19.19
N LEU A 250 0.40 -20.90 -20.04
CA LEU A 250 -0.53 -20.86 -21.17
C LEU A 250 -0.32 -22.04 -22.15
N ALA A 251 0.93 -22.39 -22.46
CA ALA A 251 1.23 -23.55 -23.31
C ALA A 251 0.75 -24.88 -22.67
N LYS A 252 0.89 -25.02 -21.34
CA LYS A 252 0.34 -26.18 -20.61
C LYS A 252 -1.17 -26.21 -20.68
N ASP A 253 -1.84 -25.08 -20.46
CA ASP A 253 -3.30 -24.99 -20.48
C ASP A 253 -3.86 -25.36 -21.87
N ILE A 254 -3.24 -24.87 -22.95
CA ILE A 254 -3.59 -25.28 -24.33
C ILE A 254 -3.42 -26.80 -24.51
N THR A 255 -2.34 -27.37 -23.97
CA THR A 255 -2.09 -28.82 -24.06
C THR A 255 -3.12 -29.63 -23.28
N ILE A 256 -3.52 -29.15 -22.10
CA ILE A 256 -4.56 -29.78 -21.27
C ILE A 256 -5.90 -29.74 -22.03
N ALA A 257 -6.32 -28.56 -22.49
CA ALA A 257 -7.57 -28.38 -23.22
C ALA A 257 -7.65 -29.25 -24.49
N TYR A 258 -6.55 -29.37 -25.24
CA TYR A 258 -6.45 -30.29 -26.38
C TYR A 258 -6.67 -31.76 -25.96
N ARG A 259 -6.07 -32.20 -24.84
CA ARG A 259 -6.17 -33.60 -24.38
C ARG A 259 -7.53 -33.93 -23.77
N THR A 260 -8.21 -32.96 -23.17
CA THR A 260 -9.48 -33.19 -22.47
C THR A 260 -10.70 -32.92 -23.35
N GLU A 261 -10.73 -31.78 -24.03
CA GLU A 261 -11.94 -31.21 -24.64
C GLU A 261 -11.86 -31.13 -26.17
N LEU A 262 -10.69 -30.84 -26.75
CA LEU A 262 -10.54 -30.46 -28.16
C LEU A 262 -9.62 -31.41 -28.93
N LYS A 263 -9.89 -32.72 -28.82
CA LYS A 263 -9.01 -33.80 -29.36
C LYS A 263 -8.84 -33.79 -30.88
N ASP A 264 -9.81 -33.23 -31.60
CA ASP A 264 -9.80 -33.19 -33.07
C ASP A 264 -8.93 -32.06 -33.63
N THR A 265 -8.37 -31.20 -32.76
CA THR A 265 -7.65 -29.99 -33.16
C THR A 265 -6.14 -30.14 -32.94
N GLN A 266 -5.49 -31.03 -33.69
CA GLN A 266 -4.04 -31.32 -33.57
C GLN A 266 -3.15 -30.06 -33.69
N GLN A 267 -3.65 -29.02 -34.35
CA GLN A 267 -2.96 -27.74 -34.47
C GLN A 267 -2.75 -27.04 -33.12
N LEU A 268 -3.64 -27.25 -32.13
CA LEU A 268 -3.49 -26.69 -30.79
C LEU A 268 -2.24 -27.22 -30.07
N GLN A 269 -1.99 -28.53 -30.16
CA GLN A 269 -0.78 -29.11 -29.58
C GLN A 269 0.49 -28.55 -30.22
N LYS A 270 0.53 -28.44 -31.55
CA LYS A 270 1.68 -27.85 -32.27
C LYS A 270 1.91 -26.38 -31.88
N CYS A 271 0.84 -25.62 -31.67
CA CYS A 271 0.92 -24.24 -31.21
C CYS A 271 1.46 -24.15 -29.78
N ALA A 272 1.00 -25.01 -28.86
CA ALA A 272 1.50 -25.08 -27.49
C ALA A 272 3.00 -25.40 -27.44
N ASP A 273 3.43 -26.44 -28.17
CA ASP A 273 4.84 -26.84 -28.23
C ASP A 273 5.71 -25.70 -28.79
N ARG A 274 5.25 -25.04 -29.87
CA ARG A 274 5.96 -23.90 -30.47
C ARG A 274 6.06 -22.71 -29.53
N LEU A 275 4.99 -22.40 -28.79
CA LEU A 275 4.98 -21.33 -27.79
C LEU A 275 5.96 -21.61 -26.67
N ALA A 276 5.95 -22.83 -26.13
CA ALA A 276 6.86 -23.23 -25.06
C ALA A 276 8.33 -23.16 -25.53
N GLN A 277 8.64 -23.67 -26.72
CA GLN A 277 9.98 -23.60 -27.30
C GLN A 277 10.42 -22.14 -27.51
N SER A 278 9.57 -21.33 -28.13
CA SER A 278 9.89 -19.92 -28.41
C SER A 278 10.12 -19.12 -27.12
N ALA A 279 9.36 -19.39 -26.05
CA ALA A 279 9.55 -18.76 -24.75
C ALA A 279 10.88 -19.15 -24.08
N GLN A 280 11.31 -20.41 -24.24
CA GLN A 280 12.60 -20.88 -23.74
C GLN A 280 13.77 -20.31 -24.54
N ASP A 281 13.67 -20.31 -25.87
CA ASP A 281 14.68 -19.75 -26.77
C ASP A 281 14.88 -18.25 -26.51
N PHE A 282 13.78 -17.51 -26.36
CA PHE A 282 13.83 -16.09 -26.01
C PHE A 282 14.54 -15.85 -24.67
N ARG A 283 14.26 -16.68 -23.66
CA ARG A 283 14.93 -16.62 -22.36
C ARG A 283 16.44 -16.87 -22.46
N LEU A 284 16.88 -17.79 -23.33
CA LEU A 284 18.30 -18.08 -23.56
C LEU A 284 19.02 -16.90 -24.22
N GLN A 285 18.36 -16.21 -25.16
CA GLN A 285 18.93 -15.04 -25.85
C GLN A 285 19.11 -13.83 -24.93
N LEU A 286 18.32 -13.70 -23.87
CA LEU A 286 18.43 -12.60 -22.90
C LEU A 286 19.61 -12.76 -21.91
N GLY A 287 20.29 -13.90 -21.87
CA GLY A 287 21.46 -14.15 -21.02
C GLY A 287 21.15 -14.22 -19.51
N GLY A 288 22.09 -14.74 -18.72
CA GLY A 288 21.98 -14.85 -17.25
C GLY A 288 22.09 -13.52 -16.49
N ALA A 289 22.15 -12.39 -17.18
CA ALA A 289 22.22 -11.08 -16.57
C ALA A 289 20.85 -10.73 -15.96
N ARG A 290 20.81 -10.62 -14.63
CA ARG A 290 19.72 -9.91 -13.94
C ARG A 290 19.78 -8.44 -14.37
N LEU A 291 19.17 -8.13 -15.50
CA LEU A 291 18.90 -6.75 -15.90
C LEU A 291 17.92 -6.16 -14.86
N PRO A 292 18.21 -4.99 -14.28
CA PRO A 292 17.30 -4.33 -13.36
C PRO A 292 16.13 -3.76 -14.17
N GLY A 293 15.09 -4.55 -14.31
CA GLY A 293 13.90 -4.23 -15.09
C GLY A 293 13.14 -5.52 -15.38
N LYS A 294 12.15 -5.83 -14.54
CA LYS A 294 11.38 -7.08 -14.55
C LYS A 294 10.75 -7.35 -15.91
N PHE A 295 11.22 -8.40 -16.59
CA PHE A 295 10.41 -9.24 -17.48
C PHE A 295 10.50 -10.68 -16.96
N ALA A 296 9.74 -10.96 -15.90
CA ALA A 296 9.61 -12.27 -15.26
C ALA A 296 8.24 -12.41 -14.60
#